data_AF-A0A182X5D2-F1
#
_entry.id   AF-A0A182X5D2-F1
#
_cell.length_a   1.000
_cell.length_b   1.000
_cell.length_c   1.000
_cell.angle_alpha   90.00
_cell.angle_beta   90.00
_cell.angle_gamma   90.00
#
_symmetry.space_group_name_H-M   'P 1'
#
loop_
_entity.id
_entity.type
_entity.pdbx_description
1 polymer ?
#
loop_
_entity_poly.entity_id
_entity_poly.type
_entity_poly.pdbx_seq_one_letter_code
_entity_poly.pdbx_strand_id
1 'polypeptide(L)'
;MKKQIILEIVERLFEKGINVVAIVSDNCQANVGCWKDLGAHNYLSPHFPHPVTKKNVYVFPDAPHLLKLIRNWLLDTGFIFQDNHISAHILRELVLERTKSETTPLFKLTQNHLDMSPQERQNVRKAAELLSRTTATALRIYFPTRTEAKQLADFIEKIDLWFNISNSSTKMFLRIFFHKFVNKVEYTIILHR
;
A
#
# COMPACT_ATOMS: atom_id res chain seq x y z
N MET A 1 21.61 1.08 0.91
CA MET A 1 22.11 2.47 0.79
C MET A 1 22.74 2.86 2.14
N LYS A 2 23.78 3.71 2.19
CA LYS A 2 24.41 4.12 3.47
C LYS A 2 23.97 5.53 3.87
N LYS A 3 23.81 5.79 5.18
CA LYS A 3 23.46 7.10 5.75
C LYS A 3 24.26 8.25 5.13
N GLN A 4 25.59 8.13 5.09
CA GLN A 4 26.48 9.19 4.62
C GLN A 4 26.17 9.62 3.18
N ILE A 5 25.90 8.64 2.31
CA ILE A 5 25.58 8.89 0.90
C ILE A 5 24.25 9.66 0.77
N ILE A 6 23.25 9.29 1.58
CA ILE A 6 21.94 9.99 1.57
C ILE A 6 22.12 11.45 1.99
N LEU A 7 22.86 11.69 3.07
CA LEU A 7 23.11 13.05 3.57
C LEU A 7 23.87 13.89 2.53
N GLU A 8 24.90 13.33 1.90
CA GLU A 8 25.66 13.99 0.84
C GLU A 8 24.79 14.31 -0.38
N ILE A 9 23.91 13.39 -0.80
CA ILE A 9 22.96 13.63 -1.90
C ILE A 9 22.01 14.78 -1.55
N VAL A 10 21.43 14.76 -0.33
CA VAL A 10 20.51 15.80 0.12
C VAL A 10 21.20 17.18 0.15
N GLU A 11 22.44 17.23 0.65
CA GLU A 11 23.26 18.45 0.67
C GLU A 11 23.55 18.98 -0.75
N ARG A 12 24.02 18.12 -1.66
CA ARG A 12 24.29 18.51 -3.06
C ARG A 12 23.04 18.95 -3.81
N LEU A 13 21.89 18.33 -3.54
CA LEU A 13 20.61 18.77 -4.11
C LEU A 13 20.22 20.16 -3.60
N PHE A 14 20.44 20.41 -2.31
CA PHE A 14 20.20 21.72 -1.71
C PHE A 14 21.08 22.82 -2.31
N GLU A 15 22.37 22.54 -2.58
CA GLU A 15 23.28 23.47 -3.29
C GLU A 15 22.78 23.85 -4.69
N LYS A 16 21.98 23.00 -5.32
CA LYS A 16 21.33 23.26 -6.62
C LYS A 16 19.94 23.91 -6.49
N GLY A 17 19.54 24.29 -5.28
CA GLY A 17 18.23 24.90 -5.01
C GLY A 17 17.09 23.89 -4.90
N ILE A 18 17.37 22.59 -4.82
CA ILE A 18 16.36 21.54 -4.66
C ILE A 18 16.21 21.20 -3.18
N ASN A 19 15.04 21.50 -2.61
CA ASN A 19 14.73 21.20 -1.22
C ASN A 19 14.15 19.79 -1.08
N VAL A 20 14.94 18.84 -0.58
CA VAL A 20 14.49 17.48 -0.30
C VAL A 20 13.68 17.46 0.99
N VAL A 21 12.37 17.20 0.87
CA VAL A 21 11.44 17.12 2.02
C VAL A 21 11.12 15.69 2.45
N ALA A 22 11.38 14.71 1.58
CA ALA A 22 11.13 13.31 1.87
C ALA A 22 12.01 12.38 1.02
N ILE A 23 12.16 11.15 1.50
CA ILE A 23 12.75 10.02 0.77
C ILE A 23 11.79 8.84 0.79
N VAL A 24 11.76 8.07 -0.31
CA VAL A 24 10.94 6.86 -0.46
C VAL A 24 11.86 5.69 -0.77
N SER A 25 11.66 4.55 -0.10
CA SER A 25 12.40 3.32 -0.41
C SER A 25 11.60 2.07 -0.03
N ASP A 26 12.00 0.91 -0.56
CA ASP A 26 11.48 -0.37 -0.05
C ASP A 26 11.84 -0.54 1.44
N ASN A 27 11.12 -1.42 2.14
CA ASN A 27 11.33 -1.70 3.55
C ASN A 27 12.16 -2.97 3.80
N CYS A 28 13.14 -3.28 2.91
CA CYS A 28 14.09 -4.35 3.20
C CYS A 28 14.89 -4.05 4.47
N GLN A 29 15.42 -5.08 5.15
CA GLN A 29 16.12 -4.91 6.43
C GLN A 29 17.27 -3.88 6.37
N ALA A 30 18.00 -3.84 5.26
CA ALA A 30 19.08 -2.88 5.05
C ALA A 30 18.58 -1.43 5.00
N ASN A 31 17.45 -1.18 4.33
CA ASN A 31 16.86 0.16 4.25
C ASN A 31 16.24 0.57 5.58
N VAL A 32 15.54 -0.34 6.27
CA VAL A 32 15.02 -0.10 7.63
C VAL A 32 16.14 0.24 8.61
N GLY A 33 17.28 -0.45 8.54
CA GLY A 33 18.47 -0.11 9.31
C GLY A 33 18.98 1.29 9.00
N CYS A 34 19.09 1.62 7.71
CA CYS A 34 19.51 2.96 7.26
C CYS A 34 18.56 4.08 7.74
N TRP A 35 17.25 3.85 7.77
CA TRP A 35 16.27 4.82 8.27
C TRP A 35 16.51 5.12 9.75
N LYS A 36 16.76 4.08 10.56
CA LYS A 36 17.08 4.23 11.99
C LYS A 36 18.39 4.98 12.18
N ASP A 37 19.41 4.68 11.37
CA ASP A 37 20.71 5.37 11.42
C ASP A 37 20.58 6.86 11.09
N LEU A 38 19.64 7.22 10.19
CA LEU A 38 19.31 8.62 9.87
C LEU A 38 18.59 9.34 11.02
N GLY A 39 17.83 8.61 11.86
CA GLY A 39 17.01 9.15 12.94
C GLY A 39 15.50 8.90 12.78
N ALA A 40 15.09 8.28 11.67
CA ALA A 40 13.71 7.88 11.44
C ALA A 40 13.43 6.52 12.10
N HIS A 41 13.09 6.55 13.39
CA HIS A 41 13.01 5.33 14.21
C HIS A 41 11.68 4.56 14.10
N ASN A 42 10.57 5.28 13.95
CA ASN A 42 9.23 4.70 13.96
C ASN A 42 8.19 5.68 13.36
N TYR A 43 6.91 5.29 13.38
CA TYR A 43 5.82 6.10 12.82
C TYR A 43 5.53 7.39 13.59
N LEU A 44 6.00 7.54 14.83
CA LEU A 44 5.89 8.79 15.62
C LEU A 44 7.03 9.76 15.30
N SER A 45 8.20 9.24 14.93
CA SER A 45 9.35 10.00 14.47
C SER A 45 9.81 9.53 13.09
N PRO A 46 9.01 9.71 12.03
CA PRO A 46 9.29 9.18 10.69
C PRO A 46 10.19 10.12 9.87
N HIS A 47 11.14 10.80 10.51
CA HIS A 47 11.94 11.83 9.87
C HIS A 47 13.35 11.93 10.45
N PHE A 48 14.23 12.60 9.72
CA PHE A 48 15.55 13.00 10.18
C PHE A 48 15.82 14.47 9.82
N PRO A 49 16.75 15.16 10.51
CA PRO A 49 17.06 16.55 10.20
C PRO A 49 17.85 16.67 8.90
N HIS A 50 17.42 17.56 8.02
CA HIS A 50 18.12 17.93 6.80
C HIS A 50 19.56 18.41 7.14
N PRO A 51 20.61 17.96 6.45
CA PRO A 51 22.01 18.24 6.80
C PRO A 51 22.32 19.75 6.85
N VAL A 52 21.77 20.53 5.91
CA VAL A 52 21.92 21.99 5.85
C VAL A 52 20.85 22.75 6.65
N THR A 53 19.57 22.66 6.26
CA THR A 53 18.49 23.50 6.82
C THR A 53 17.98 23.07 8.19
N LYS A 54 18.35 21.86 8.66
CA LYS A 54 17.84 21.22 9.89
C LYS A 54 16.32 20.98 9.92
N LYS A 55 15.58 21.28 8.85
CA LYS A 55 14.16 20.93 8.69
C LYS A 55 13.98 19.42 8.55
N ASN A 56 12.79 18.92 8.81
CA ASN A 56 12.50 17.49 8.71
C ASN A 56 12.53 17.00 7.26
N VAL A 57 13.25 15.90 7.04
CA VAL A 57 13.17 15.06 5.84
C VAL A 57 12.43 13.78 6.24
N TYR A 58 11.24 13.56 5.69
CA TYR A 58 10.39 12.44 6.03
C TYR A 58 10.80 11.17 5.29
N VAL A 59 10.67 10.01 5.94
CA VAL A 59 10.97 8.71 5.36
C VAL A 59 9.66 7.96 5.14
N PHE A 60 9.39 7.58 3.89
CA PHE A 60 8.23 6.79 3.54
C PHE A 60 8.63 5.41 2.98
N PRO A 61 8.00 4.33 3.47
CA PRO A 61 8.08 3.04 2.80
C PRO A 61 7.28 3.05 1.49
N ASP A 62 7.73 2.27 0.51
CA ASP A 62 7.01 2.05 -0.74
C ASP A 62 5.66 1.34 -0.51
N ALA A 63 4.54 2.02 -0.79
CA ALA A 63 3.19 1.51 -0.53
C ALA A 63 2.85 0.25 -1.33
N PRO A 64 3.11 0.16 -2.65
CA PRO A 64 3.03 -1.09 -3.42
C PRO A 64 3.76 -2.28 -2.79
N HIS A 65 4.97 -2.06 -2.27
CA HIS A 65 5.71 -3.12 -1.57
C HIS A 65 5.00 -3.56 -0.29
N LEU A 66 4.56 -2.61 0.54
CA LEU A 66 3.81 -2.91 1.77
C LEU A 66 2.53 -3.71 1.49
N LEU A 67 1.77 -3.36 0.43
CA LEU A 67 0.56 -4.10 0.05
C LEU A 67 0.86 -5.58 -0.27
N LYS A 68 1.98 -5.84 -0.98
CA LYS A 68 2.42 -7.21 -1.28
C LYS A 68 2.77 -7.99 -0.01
N LEU A 69 3.43 -7.34 0.96
CA LEU A 69 3.79 -7.96 2.24
C LEU A 69 2.56 -8.30 3.06
N ILE A 70 1.59 -7.38 3.17
CA ILE A 70 0.31 -7.61 3.85
C ILE A 70 -0.40 -8.82 3.23
N ARG A 71 -0.48 -8.87 1.89
CA ARG A 71 -1.06 -10.01 1.18
C ARG A 71 -0.30 -11.31 1.48
N ASN A 72 1.03 -11.29 1.45
CA ASN A 72 1.83 -12.49 1.72
C ASN A 72 1.58 -13.01 3.13
N TRP A 73 1.63 -12.14 4.15
CA TRP A 73 1.34 -12.52 5.54
C TRP A 73 -0.07 -13.08 5.71
N LEU A 74 -1.07 -12.47 5.06
CA LEU A 74 -2.45 -12.97 5.07
C LEU A 74 -2.56 -14.39 4.51
N LEU A 75 -1.85 -14.69 3.41
CA LEU A 75 -1.92 -15.99 2.73
C LEU A 75 -1.08 -17.08 3.41
N ASP A 76 0.06 -16.71 3.99
CA ASP A 76 1.02 -17.64 4.57
C ASP A 76 0.56 -18.12 5.95
N THR A 77 0.24 -17.19 6.84
CA THR A 77 -0.03 -17.50 8.26
C THR A 77 -1.32 -16.88 8.77
N GLY A 78 -1.76 -15.76 8.19
CA GLY A 78 -2.68 -14.86 8.89
C GLY A 78 -1.98 -14.10 10.02
N PHE A 79 -2.75 -13.31 10.76
CA PHE A 79 -2.27 -12.48 11.87
C PHE A 79 -3.42 -12.06 12.80
N ILE A 80 -3.07 -11.57 14.00
CA ILE A 80 -4.03 -11.01 14.94
C ILE A 80 -4.19 -9.51 14.65
N PHE A 81 -5.44 -9.05 14.50
CA PHE A 81 -5.78 -7.65 14.33
C PHE A 81 -7.01 -7.31 15.18
N GLN A 82 -6.85 -6.36 16.11
CA GLN A 82 -7.91 -5.97 17.07
C GLN A 82 -8.49 -7.19 17.80
N ASP A 83 -7.61 -8.05 18.35
CA ASP A 83 -7.92 -9.30 19.04
C ASP A 83 -8.62 -10.39 18.21
N ASN A 84 -8.73 -10.19 16.89
CA ASN A 84 -9.33 -11.16 15.97
C ASN A 84 -8.27 -11.81 15.09
N HIS A 85 -8.39 -13.12 14.87
CA HIS A 85 -7.51 -13.83 13.95
C HIS A 85 -7.97 -13.64 12.49
N ILE A 86 -7.21 -12.88 11.73
CA ILE A 86 -7.44 -12.62 10.32
C ILE A 86 -6.63 -13.64 9.50
N SER A 87 -7.31 -14.44 8.68
CA SER A 87 -6.66 -15.47 7.88
C SER A 87 -7.33 -15.68 6.52
N ALA A 88 -6.58 -16.22 5.57
CA ALA A 88 -7.03 -16.41 4.19
C ALA A 88 -8.00 -17.60 3.97
N HIS A 89 -8.35 -18.38 5.01
CA HIS A 89 -9.18 -19.57 4.82
C HIS A 89 -10.58 -19.22 4.28
N ILE A 90 -11.22 -18.17 4.80
CA ILE A 90 -12.51 -17.68 4.28
C ILE A 90 -12.40 -17.24 2.81
N LEU A 91 -11.25 -16.74 2.35
CA LEU A 91 -11.06 -16.39 0.93
C LEU A 91 -11.04 -17.62 0.04
N ARG A 92 -10.49 -18.75 0.52
CA ARG A 92 -10.53 -20.03 -0.20
C ARG A 92 -11.96 -20.53 -0.33
N GLU A 93 -12.72 -20.49 0.76
CA GLU A 93 -14.15 -20.82 0.75
C GLU A 93 -14.94 -19.91 -0.19
N LEU A 94 -14.65 -18.60 -0.20
CA LEU A 94 -15.28 -17.64 -1.11
C LEU A 94 -15.07 -18.02 -2.58
N VAL A 95 -13.86 -18.42 -2.96
CA VAL A 95 -13.53 -18.85 -4.33
C VAL A 95 -14.27 -20.14 -4.69
N LEU A 96 -14.41 -21.08 -3.75
CA LEU A 96 -15.16 -22.32 -3.96
C LEU A 96 -16.66 -22.07 -4.11
N GLU A 97 -17.28 -21.31 -3.21
CA GLU A 97 -18.73 -20.98 -3.28
C GLU A 97 -19.06 -20.18 -4.53
N ARG A 98 -18.16 -19.30 -4.98
CA ARG A 98 -18.30 -18.57 -6.25
C ARG A 98 -18.44 -19.51 -7.44
N THR A 99 -17.65 -20.59 -7.49
CA THR A 99 -17.63 -21.54 -8.63
C THR A 99 -18.98 -22.26 -8.80
N LYS A 100 -19.83 -22.27 -7.78
CA LYS A 100 -21.17 -22.89 -7.82
C LYS A 100 -22.24 -21.97 -8.43
N SER A 101 -21.95 -20.69 -8.70
CA SER A 101 -22.91 -19.71 -9.22
C SER A 101 -22.54 -19.24 -10.63
N GLU A 102 -23.51 -19.23 -11.55
CA GLU A 102 -23.32 -18.86 -12.96
C GLU A 102 -23.05 -17.36 -13.18
N THR A 103 -23.49 -16.49 -12.25
CA THR A 103 -23.28 -15.04 -12.32
C THR A 103 -22.80 -14.49 -10.99
N THR A 104 -21.56 -13.98 -10.96
CA THR A 104 -20.95 -13.47 -9.72
C THR A 104 -20.25 -12.13 -9.94
N PRO A 105 -20.37 -11.16 -9.00
CA PRO A 105 -19.69 -9.86 -9.09
C PRO A 105 -18.16 -9.94 -8.87
N LEU A 106 -17.63 -11.15 -8.61
CA LEU A 106 -16.26 -11.45 -8.19
C LEU A 106 -15.28 -11.78 -9.33
N PHE A 107 -15.44 -11.19 -10.52
CA PHE A 107 -14.71 -11.65 -11.71
C PHE A 107 -13.17 -11.71 -11.60
N LYS A 108 -12.56 -10.94 -10.68
CA LYS A 108 -11.10 -10.84 -10.54
C LYS A 108 -10.49 -11.88 -9.58
N LEU A 109 -11.17 -12.29 -8.51
CA LEU A 109 -10.58 -13.18 -7.50
C LEU A 109 -10.67 -14.64 -7.94
N THR A 110 -9.52 -15.29 -8.12
CA THR A 110 -9.39 -16.69 -8.57
C THR A 110 -8.46 -17.47 -7.65
N GLN A 111 -8.39 -18.81 -7.80
CA GLN A 111 -7.45 -19.63 -7.04
C GLN A 111 -6.00 -19.15 -7.17
N ASN A 112 -5.62 -18.63 -8.34
CA ASN A 112 -4.28 -18.08 -8.62
C ASN A 112 -3.96 -16.79 -7.84
N HIS A 113 -4.91 -16.23 -7.09
CA HIS A 113 -4.69 -15.13 -6.14
C HIS A 113 -4.37 -15.64 -4.74
N LEU A 114 -4.69 -16.89 -4.43
CA LEU A 114 -4.50 -17.52 -3.13
C LEU A 114 -3.28 -18.45 -3.16
N ASP A 115 -3.13 -19.20 -4.24
CA ASP A 115 -2.00 -20.07 -4.49
C ASP A 115 -1.10 -19.42 -5.54
N MET A 116 0.09 -19.00 -5.10
CA MET A 116 1.02 -18.23 -5.94
C MET A 116 2.45 -18.74 -5.78
N SER A 117 3.12 -18.84 -6.92
CA SER A 117 4.57 -19.01 -6.98
C SER A 117 5.31 -17.80 -6.37
N PRO A 118 6.58 -17.96 -5.96
CA PRO A 118 7.40 -16.85 -5.47
C PRO A 118 7.46 -15.64 -6.42
N GLN A 119 7.43 -15.88 -7.73
CA GLN A 119 7.45 -14.85 -8.77
C GLN A 119 6.11 -14.08 -8.81
N GLU A 120 4.98 -14.78 -8.75
CA GLU A 120 3.66 -14.15 -8.74
C GLU A 120 3.41 -13.35 -7.46
N ARG A 121 4.06 -13.71 -6.36
CA ARG A 121 4.04 -12.90 -5.13
C ARG A 121 4.66 -11.51 -5.33
N GLN A 122 5.43 -11.26 -6.38
CA GLN A 122 5.92 -9.92 -6.70
C GLN A 122 4.91 -9.04 -7.45
N ASN A 123 3.79 -9.61 -7.90
CA ASN A 123 2.78 -8.88 -8.67
C ASN A 123 1.87 -8.04 -7.76
N VAL A 124 2.07 -6.71 -7.81
CA VAL A 124 1.28 -5.72 -7.05
C VAL A 124 -0.20 -5.74 -7.46
N ARG A 125 -0.50 -5.97 -8.74
CA ARG A 125 -1.89 -6.01 -9.23
C ARG A 125 -2.68 -7.13 -8.56
N LYS A 126 -2.11 -8.34 -8.45
CA LYS A 126 -2.77 -9.45 -7.74
C LYS A 126 -3.02 -9.11 -6.27
N ALA A 127 -2.09 -8.41 -5.62
CA ALA A 127 -2.26 -7.97 -4.23
C ALA A 127 -3.40 -6.95 -4.10
N ALA A 128 -3.46 -5.96 -5.00
CA ALA A 128 -4.53 -4.97 -5.04
C ALA A 128 -5.90 -5.57 -5.38
N GLU A 129 -5.96 -6.55 -6.28
CA GLU A 129 -7.21 -7.25 -6.63
C GLU A 129 -7.72 -8.08 -5.45
N LEU A 130 -6.83 -8.80 -4.74
CA LEU A 130 -7.20 -9.57 -3.54
C LEU A 130 -7.65 -8.66 -2.40
N LEU A 131 -6.88 -7.62 -2.07
CA LEU A 131 -7.14 -6.68 -0.99
C LEU A 131 -8.00 -5.49 -1.45
N SER A 132 -9.03 -5.75 -2.26
CA SER A 132 -9.92 -4.73 -2.81
C SER A 132 -11.27 -4.64 -2.08
N ARG A 133 -11.91 -3.47 -2.18
CA ARG A 133 -13.30 -3.29 -1.73
C ARG A 133 -14.28 -4.29 -2.37
N THR A 134 -14.05 -4.73 -3.60
CA THR A 134 -14.86 -5.76 -4.26
C THR A 134 -14.78 -7.09 -3.52
N THR A 135 -13.59 -7.50 -3.08
CA THR A 135 -13.40 -8.71 -2.26
C THR A 135 -14.08 -8.59 -0.90
N ALA A 136 -13.98 -7.43 -0.23
CA ALA A 136 -14.68 -7.21 1.03
C ALA A 136 -16.21 -7.26 0.88
N THR A 137 -16.75 -6.65 -0.18
CA THR A 137 -18.19 -6.69 -0.48
C THR A 137 -18.65 -8.13 -0.73
N ALA A 138 -17.86 -8.91 -1.47
CA ALA A 138 -18.13 -10.31 -1.73
C ALA A 138 -18.19 -11.16 -0.46
N LEU A 139 -17.24 -10.99 0.45
CA LEU A 139 -17.24 -11.68 1.75
C LEU A 139 -18.54 -11.44 2.51
N ARG A 140 -19.05 -10.20 2.51
CA ARG A 140 -20.30 -9.84 3.19
C ARG A 140 -21.54 -10.41 2.51
N ILE A 141 -21.53 -10.54 1.18
CA ILE A 141 -22.67 -11.09 0.41
C ILE A 141 -22.76 -12.61 0.58
N TYR A 142 -21.63 -13.32 0.45
CA TYR A 142 -21.62 -14.79 0.49
C TYR A 142 -21.68 -15.34 1.91
N PHE A 143 -21.18 -14.58 2.89
CA PHE A 143 -21.12 -15.00 4.29
C PHE A 143 -21.70 -13.94 5.24
N PRO A 144 -22.99 -13.57 5.11
CA PRO A 144 -23.58 -12.44 5.84
C PRO A 144 -23.62 -12.64 7.36
N THR A 145 -23.66 -13.89 7.83
CA THR A 145 -23.75 -14.25 9.25
C THR A 145 -22.42 -14.68 9.86
N ARG A 146 -21.34 -14.81 9.08
CA ARG A 146 -20.04 -15.25 9.58
C ARG A 146 -19.21 -14.07 10.09
N THR A 147 -18.91 -14.09 11.38
CA THR A 147 -18.10 -13.05 12.04
C THR A 147 -16.73 -12.90 11.41
N GLU A 148 -16.04 -14.00 11.12
CA GLU A 148 -14.69 -13.99 10.52
C GLU A 148 -14.67 -13.35 9.14
N ALA A 149 -15.70 -13.61 8.31
CA ALA A 149 -15.84 -13.00 7.00
C ALA A 149 -16.06 -11.48 7.10
N LYS A 150 -16.87 -11.04 8.06
CA LYS A 150 -17.06 -9.62 8.35
C LYS A 150 -15.77 -8.95 8.81
N GLN A 151 -15.04 -9.57 9.74
CA GLN A 151 -13.77 -9.06 10.25
C GLN A 151 -12.72 -8.94 9.14
N LEU A 152 -12.59 -9.95 8.30
CA LEU A 152 -11.69 -9.92 7.14
C LEU A 152 -12.12 -8.85 6.13
N ALA A 153 -13.42 -8.70 5.85
CA ALA A 153 -13.93 -7.67 4.95
C ALA A 153 -13.62 -6.25 5.46
N ASP A 154 -13.83 -6.00 6.75
CA ASP A 154 -13.54 -4.71 7.39
C ASP A 154 -12.03 -4.41 7.37
N PHE A 155 -11.18 -5.43 7.57
CA PHE A 155 -9.74 -5.29 7.42
C PHE A 155 -9.36 -4.95 5.96
N ILE A 156 -9.88 -5.70 4.99
CA ILE A 156 -9.58 -5.48 3.56
C ILE A 156 -9.99 -4.07 3.13
N GLU A 157 -11.15 -3.56 3.53
CA GLU A 157 -11.56 -2.20 3.21
C GLU A 157 -10.65 -1.13 3.80
N LYS A 158 -10.17 -1.32 5.04
CA LYS A 158 -9.18 -0.41 5.63
C LYS A 158 -7.89 -0.38 4.81
N ILE A 159 -7.41 -1.55 4.36
CA ILE A 159 -6.20 -1.64 3.53
C ILE A 159 -6.43 -1.04 2.13
N ASP A 160 -7.56 -1.32 1.49
CA ASP A 160 -7.91 -0.76 0.18
C ASP A 160 -7.97 0.78 0.24
N LEU A 161 -8.62 1.34 1.27
CA LEU A 161 -8.67 2.79 1.50
C LEU A 161 -7.28 3.38 1.72
N TRP A 162 -6.47 2.76 2.60
CA TRP A 162 -5.10 3.20 2.85
C TRP A 162 -4.26 3.19 1.57
N PHE A 163 -4.36 2.13 0.76
CA PHE A 163 -3.59 1.99 -0.47
C PHE A 163 -4.02 3.00 -1.52
N ASN A 164 -5.33 3.24 -1.66
CA ASN A 164 -5.88 4.25 -2.56
C ASN A 164 -5.44 5.67 -2.20
N ILE A 165 -5.33 5.99 -0.90
CA ILE A 165 -4.79 7.29 -0.43
C ILE A 165 -3.29 7.37 -0.74
N SER A 166 -2.54 6.33 -0.36
CA SER A 166 -1.08 6.29 -0.45
C SER A 166 -0.55 6.20 -1.89
N ASN A 167 -1.38 5.74 -2.83
CA ASN A 167 -1.05 5.58 -4.25
C ASN A 167 -2.00 6.40 -5.15
N SER A 168 -2.57 7.48 -4.63
CA SER A 168 -3.43 8.38 -5.39
C SER A 168 -2.61 9.11 -6.47
N SER A 169 -3.18 9.25 -7.67
CA SER A 169 -2.57 10.03 -8.75
C SER A 169 -3.57 10.97 -9.40
N THR A 170 -3.07 12.13 -9.84
CA THR A 170 -3.88 13.22 -10.39
C THR A 170 -4.62 12.86 -11.67
N LYS A 171 -4.25 11.77 -12.39
CA LYS A 171 -5.02 11.30 -13.55
C LYS A 171 -6.45 10.87 -13.19
N MET A 172 -6.68 10.36 -11.98
CA MET A 172 -8.02 10.04 -11.47
C MET A 172 -8.75 11.29 -10.95
N PHE A 173 -8.01 12.28 -10.45
CA PHE A 173 -8.54 13.55 -9.94
C PHE A 173 -8.96 14.51 -11.07
N LEU A 174 -8.20 14.54 -12.18
CA LEU A 174 -8.49 15.36 -13.37
C LEU A 174 -9.81 14.96 -14.04
N ARG A 175 -10.21 13.68 -14.00
CA ARG A 175 -11.47 13.22 -14.62
C ARG A 175 -12.73 13.71 -13.87
N ILE A 176 -12.59 14.04 -12.59
CA ILE A 176 -13.68 14.57 -11.75
C ILE A 176 -13.67 16.11 -11.72
N PHE A 177 -12.49 16.74 -11.82
CA PHE A 177 -12.35 18.20 -11.77
C PHE A 177 -12.44 18.92 -13.13
N PHE A 178 -12.15 18.26 -14.27
CA PHE A 178 -12.24 18.92 -15.59
C PHE A 178 -13.67 19.30 -16.01
N HIS A 179 -14.71 18.79 -15.33
CA HIS A 179 -16.08 19.21 -15.59
C HIS A 179 -16.51 20.44 -14.78
N LYS A 180 -15.68 20.95 -13.84
CA LYS A 180 -16.10 22.07 -12.97
C LYS A 180 -15.11 23.22 -12.75
N PHE A 181 -13.84 23.13 -13.15
CA PHE A 181 -12.92 24.26 -12.98
C PHE A 181 -12.00 24.46 -14.18
N VAL A 182 -12.55 25.06 -15.24
CA VAL A 182 -11.77 25.91 -16.13
C VAL A 182 -11.63 27.25 -15.40
N ASN A 183 -10.52 27.44 -14.68
CA ASN A 183 -9.73 28.68 -14.66
C ASN A 183 -8.78 28.72 -13.45
N LYS A 184 -7.52 28.99 -13.79
CA LYS A 184 -6.41 29.52 -12.98
C LYS A 184 -5.54 28.55 -12.16
N VAL A 185 -4.27 28.57 -12.62
CA VAL A 185 -2.98 28.24 -12.00
C VAL A 185 -2.54 26.78 -12.07
N GLU A 186 -1.62 26.54 -13.01
CA GLU A 186 -0.84 25.32 -13.16
C GLU A 186 0.15 25.17 -12.00
N TYR A 187 0.09 24.05 -11.29
CA TYR A 187 1.23 23.51 -10.54
C TYR A 187 1.58 22.14 -11.11
N THR A 188 2.71 22.08 -11.80
CA THR A 188 3.26 20.85 -12.37
C THR A 188 3.96 20.06 -11.27
N ILE A 189 3.33 18.98 -10.81
CA ILE A 189 4.00 17.95 -10.00
C ILE A 189 4.63 16.95 -10.98
N ILE A 190 5.97 16.99 -11.10
CA ILE A 190 6.72 16.00 -11.88
C ILE A 190 6.90 14.75 -11.02
N LEU A 191 6.11 13.72 -11.29
CA LEU A 191 6.35 12.34 -10.84
C LEU A 191 7.05 11.60 -11.98
N HIS A 192 8.37 11.38 -11.85
CA HIS A 192 9.07 10.46 -12.74
C HIS A 192 8.72 9.01 -12.40
N ARG A 193 8.30 8.26 -13.42
CA ARG A 193 8.11 6.81 -13.41
C ARG A 193 9.43 6.07 -13.32
#